data_AF-A0A9J6ZF43-F1
#
_entry.id   AF-A0A9J6ZF43-F1
#
_cell.length_a   1.000
_cell.length_b   1.000
_cell.length_c   1.000
_cell.angle_alpha   90.00
_cell.angle_beta   90.00
_cell.angle_gamma   90.00
#
_symmetry.space_group_name_H-M   'P 1'
#
loop_
_entity.id
_entity.type
_entity.pdbx_description
1 polymer ?
#
loop_
_entity_poly.entity_id
_entity_poly.type
_entity_poly.pdbx_seq_one_letter_code
_entity_poly.pdbx_strand_id
1 'polypeptide(L)'
;MRNKKLAKLLPLIFFVELLAFHLIDSLYYGVIKTWLFDIAIIPLLLCFVLIKKFGKVIFIGFIVLLVLIPFLFIFNLPSTTYEGGKAIVQNEINSDEVTFISTDYKKIPTTPLKSWFIDDYYYHYEVEVSGDKLYYVVIPINGFSFQLEEDFFRYDR
;
A
#
# COMPACT_ATOMS: atom_id res chain seq x y z
N MET A 1 -28.54 17.02 -23.98
CA MET A 1 -28.89 16.46 -22.63
C MET A 1 -28.41 15.02 -22.37
N ARG A 2 -27.55 14.40 -23.20
CA ARG A 2 -27.21 12.95 -23.10
C ARG A 2 -26.15 12.57 -22.03
N ASN A 3 -25.34 13.52 -21.55
CA ASN A 3 -24.18 13.21 -20.67
C ASN A 3 -24.44 13.35 -19.16
N LYS A 4 -25.64 13.74 -18.72
CA LYS A 4 -25.93 13.95 -17.28
C LYS A 4 -25.87 12.66 -16.45
N LYS A 5 -26.24 11.51 -17.02
CA LYS A 5 -26.13 10.20 -16.36
C LYS A 5 -24.67 9.76 -16.24
N LEU A 6 -23.89 9.90 -17.31
CA LEU A 6 -22.47 9.56 -17.33
C LEU A 6 -21.65 10.41 -16.35
N ALA A 7 -21.92 11.73 -16.30
CA ALA A 7 -21.26 12.64 -15.38
C ALA A 7 -21.53 12.30 -13.90
N LYS A 8 -22.68 11.69 -13.57
CA LYS A 8 -23.00 11.21 -12.22
C LYS A 8 -22.32 9.88 -11.88
N LEU A 9 -21.97 9.07 -12.88
CA LEU A 9 -21.29 7.78 -12.68
C LEU A 9 -19.81 7.99 -12.36
N LEU A 10 -19.20 9.03 -12.91
CA LEU A 10 -17.77 9.33 -12.75
C LEU A 10 -17.31 9.46 -11.27
N PRO A 11 -18.00 10.21 -10.39
CA PRO A 11 -17.66 10.24 -8.96
C PRO A 11 -17.81 8.88 -8.27
N LEU A 12 -18.78 8.07 -8.70
CA LEU A 12 -19.00 6.73 -8.13
C LEU A 12 -17.83 5.80 -8.47
N ILE A 13 -17.36 5.82 -9.73
CA ILE A 13 -16.19 5.03 -10.16
C ILE A 13 -14.97 5.42 -9.34
N PHE A 14 -14.71 6.72 -9.20
CA PHE A 14 -13.58 7.19 -8.39
C PHE A 14 -13.69 6.75 -6.92
N PHE A 15 -14.88 6.79 -6.33
CA PHE A 15 -15.06 6.31 -4.96
C PHE A 15 -14.76 4.82 -4.82
N VAL A 16 -15.14 4.02 -5.81
CA VAL A 16 -14.78 2.59 -5.87
C VAL A 16 -13.27 2.41 -6.00
N GLU A 17 -12.59 3.21 -6.82
CA GLU A 17 -11.12 3.18 -6.95
C GLU A 17 -10.43 3.54 -5.62
N LEU A 18 -10.89 4.58 -4.94
CA LEU A 18 -10.37 4.99 -3.65
C LEU A 18 -10.53 3.88 -2.61
N LEU A 19 -11.73 3.28 -2.54
CA LEU A 19 -11.97 2.13 -1.68
C LEU A 19 -11.03 0.97 -2.02
N ALA A 20 -10.81 0.70 -3.30
CA ALA A 20 -9.88 -0.33 -3.74
C ALA A 20 -8.43 -0.04 -3.30
N PHE A 21 -7.96 1.21 -3.35
CA PHE A 21 -6.62 1.59 -2.88
C PHE A 21 -6.44 1.27 -1.40
N HIS A 22 -7.41 1.64 -0.55
CA HIS A 22 -7.36 1.37 0.89
C HIS A 22 -7.47 -0.13 1.20
N LEU A 23 -8.29 -0.88 0.45
CA LEU A 23 -8.36 -2.34 0.59
C LEU A 23 -7.06 -3.03 0.17
N ILE A 24 -6.43 -2.58 -0.92
CA ILE A 24 -5.14 -3.11 -1.37
C ILE A 24 -4.06 -2.77 -0.34
N ASP A 25 -3.99 -1.54 0.14
CA ASP A 25 -3.00 -1.11 1.14
C ASP A 25 -3.12 -1.90 2.46
N SER A 26 -4.31 -2.40 2.81
CA SER A 26 -4.47 -3.31 3.95
C SER A 26 -3.65 -4.60 3.83
N LEU A 27 -3.43 -5.10 2.60
CA LEU A 27 -2.56 -6.26 2.33
C LEU A 27 -1.07 -5.93 2.55
N TYR A 28 -0.72 -4.66 2.42
CA TYR A 28 0.61 -4.10 2.66
C TYR A 28 0.73 -3.48 4.06
N TYR A 29 -0.25 -3.71 4.94
CA TYR A 29 -0.29 -3.17 6.31
C TYR A 29 -0.11 -1.65 6.40
N GLY A 30 -0.60 -0.89 5.42
CA GLY A 30 -0.50 0.57 5.47
C GLY A 30 0.91 1.08 5.23
N VAL A 31 1.66 0.44 4.33
CA VAL A 31 2.98 0.90 3.87
C VAL A 31 2.84 1.84 2.68
N ILE A 32 1.67 1.89 2.04
CA ILE A 32 1.41 2.79 0.91
C ILE A 32 0.88 4.13 1.44
N LYS A 33 1.44 5.24 0.93
CA LYS A 33 0.98 6.61 1.23
C LYS A 33 -0.36 6.91 0.53
N THR A 34 -1.43 6.28 1.00
CA THR A 34 -2.78 6.40 0.42
C THR A 34 -3.32 7.82 0.41
N TRP A 35 -2.88 8.67 1.35
CA TRP A 35 -3.28 10.08 1.44
C TRP A 35 -3.01 10.90 0.16
N LEU A 36 -1.99 10.53 -0.63
CA LEU A 36 -1.74 11.19 -1.93
C LEU A 36 -2.89 10.97 -2.91
N PHE A 37 -3.49 9.79 -2.87
CA PHE A 37 -4.63 9.41 -3.69
C PHE A 37 -5.93 10.00 -3.10
N ASP A 38 -6.00 10.15 -1.77
CA ASP A 38 -7.11 10.86 -1.13
C ASP A 38 -7.16 12.34 -1.56
N ILE A 39 -6.02 13.03 -1.63
CA ILE A 39 -5.94 14.43 -2.12
C ILE A 39 -6.43 14.56 -3.57
N ALA A 40 -6.29 13.52 -4.38
CA ALA A 40 -6.78 13.53 -5.76
C ALA A 40 -8.30 13.77 -5.83
N ILE A 41 -9.05 13.60 -4.74
CA ILE A 41 -10.47 13.96 -4.65
C ILE A 41 -10.74 15.44 -4.93
N ILE A 42 -9.80 16.34 -4.58
CA ILE A 42 -9.97 17.80 -4.72
C ILE A 42 -10.09 18.20 -6.20
N PRO A 43 -9.13 17.89 -7.09
CA PRO A 43 -9.26 18.20 -8.51
C PRO A 43 -10.45 17.48 -9.15
N LEU A 44 -10.79 16.27 -8.71
CA LEU A 44 -11.96 15.53 -9.20
C LEU A 44 -13.28 16.22 -8.85
N LEU A 45 -13.46 16.69 -7.61
CA LEU A 45 -14.63 17.47 -7.20
C LEU A 45 -14.75 18.77 -7.99
N LEU A 46 -13.62 19.46 -8.20
CA LEU A 46 -13.58 20.67 -9.03
C LEU A 46 -13.99 20.37 -10.47
N CYS A 47 -13.45 19.33 -11.09
CA CYS A 47 -13.81 18.93 -12.45
C CYS A 47 -15.29 18.54 -12.55
N PHE A 48 -15.89 17.90 -11.54
CA PHE A 48 -17.32 17.58 -11.51
C PHE A 48 -18.21 18.84 -11.51
N VAL A 49 -17.87 19.83 -10.68
CA VAL A 49 -18.58 21.12 -10.64
C VAL A 49 -18.43 21.86 -11.98
N LEU A 50 -17.22 21.90 -12.51
CA LEU A 50 -16.88 22.65 -13.72
C LEU A 50 -17.34 21.96 -15.02
N ILE A 51 -17.57 20.64 -15.01
CA ILE A 51 -18.16 19.90 -16.14
C ILE A 51 -19.49 20.51 -16.59
N LYS A 52 -20.26 21.05 -15.63
CA LYS A 52 -21.55 21.70 -15.90
C LYS A 52 -21.39 23.04 -16.62
N LYS A 53 -20.22 23.69 -16.53
CA LYS A 53 -19.92 25.00 -17.14
C LYS A 53 -19.14 24.89 -18.46
N PHE A 54 -18.15 23.99 -18.55
CA PHE A 54 -17.17 23.98 -19.67
C PHE A 54 -17.27 22.74 -20.58
N GLY A 55 -18.22 21.84 -20.33
CA GLY A 55 -18.70 20.86 -21.30
C GLY A 55 -17.77 19.68 -21.61
N LYS A 56 -16.83 19.84 -22.55
CA LYS A 56 -16.09 18.72 -23.17
C LYS A 56 -14.63 18.61 -22.74
N VAL A 57 -13.89 19.72 -22.64
CA VAL A 57 -12.45 19.70 -22.30
C VAL A 57 -12.22 19.20 -20.88
N ILE A 58 -12.99 19.73 -19.91
CA ILE A 58 -12.89 19.30 -18.50
C ILE A 58 -13.33 17.84 -18.33
N PHE A 59 -14.28 17.38 -19.14
CA PHE A 59 -14.73 15.98 -19.12
C PHE A 59 -13.62 15.01 -19.55
N ILE A 60 -12.85 15.36 -20.59
CA ILE A 60 -11.68 14.58 -21.01
C ILE A 60 -10.62 14.58 -19.91
N GLY A 61 -10.33 15.74 -19.31
CA GLY A 61 -9.38 15.83 -18.19
C GLY A 61 -9.77 14.93 -17.00
N PHE A 62 -11.06 14.84 -16.68
CA PHE A 62 -11.56 13.93 -15.64
C PHE A 62 -11.28 12.47 -15.99
N ILE A 63 -11.60 12.04 -17.21
CA ILE A 63 -11.35 10.66 -17.66
C ILE A 63 -9.85 10.35 -17.61
N VAL A 64 -9.00 11.28 -18.04
CA VAL A 64 -7.55 11.11 -17.98
C VAL A 64 -7.08 10.92 -16.54
N LEU A 65 -7.54 11.74 -15.60
CA LEU A 65 -7.19 11.59 -14.18
C LEU A 65 -7.69 10.26 -13.61
N LEU A 66 -8.93 9.88 -13.92
CA LEU A 66 -9.54 8.63 -13.46
C LEU A 66 -8.76 7.40 -13.93
N VAL A 67 -8.12 7.45 -15.11
CA VAL A 67 -7.26 6.35 -15.58
C VAL A 67 -5.83 6.47 -15.04
N LEU A 68 -5.29 7.68 -14.96
CA LEU A 68 -3.90 7.91 -14.57
C LEU A 68 -3.64 7.60 -13.10
N ILE A 69 -4.57 7.94 -12.21
CA ILE A 69 -4.45 7.71 -10.76
C ILE A 69 -4.29 6.21 -10.43
N PRO A 70 -5.20 5.31 -10.84
CA PRO A 70 -5.04 3.88 -10.57
C PRO A 70 -3.83 3.28 -11.28
N PHE A 71 -3.48 3.78 -12.48
CA PHE A 71 -2.26 3.34 -13.15
C PHE A 71 -1.01 3.67 -12.33
N LEU A 72 -0.90 4.90 -11.82
CA LEU A 72 0.20 5.30 -10.94
C LEU A 72 0.20 4.51 -9.63
N PHE A 73 -0.97 4.24 -9.05
CA PHE A 73 -1.08 3.41 -7.84
C PHE A 73 -0.51 2.01 -8.08
N ILE A 74 -0.97 1.32 -9.13
CA ILE A 74 -0.53 -0.04 -9.46
C ILE A 74 0.97 -0.08 -9.76
N PHE A 75 1.48 0.89 -10.52
CA PHE A 75 2.89 0.95 -10.89
C PHE A 75 3.82 1.16 -9.69
N ASN A 76 3.32 1.77 -8.62
CA ASN A 76 4.07 2.06 -7.40
C ASN A 76 3.75 1.09 -6.25
N LEU A 77 3.07 -0.03 -6.53
CA LEU A 77 2.85 -1.06 -5.51
C LEU A 77 4.20 -1.64 -5.04
N PRO A 78 4.37 -1.88 -3.74
CA PRO A 78 5.53 -2.61 -3.23
C PRO A 78 5.59 -4.02 -3.86
N SER A 79 6.80 -4.57 -4.01
CA SER A 79 7.00 -5.88 -4.64
C SER A 79 6.41 -7.03 -3.82
N THR A 80 6.26 -6.85 -2.50
CA THR A 80 5.73 -7.88 -1.61
C THR A 80 4.73 -7.34 -0.59
N THR A 81 3.69 -8.14 -0.34
CA THR A 81 2.73 -7.93 0.75
C THR A 81 3.32 -8.46 2.05
N TYR A 82 2.67 -8.18 3.18
CA TYR A 82 3.13 -8.73 4.46
C TYR A 82 3.04 -10.25 4.53
N GLU A 83 1.98 -10.85 3.99
CA GLU A 83 1.87 -12.30 3.91
C GLU A 83 2.89 -12.87 2.90
N GLY A 84 3.16 -12.16 1.80
CA GLY A 84 4.25 -12.50 0.88
C GLY A 84 5.62 -12.50 1.56
N GLY A 85 5.87 -11.57 2.48
CA GLY A 85 7.10 -11.51 3.27
C GLY A 85 7.29 -12.74 4.17
N LYS A 86 6.22 -13.37 4.68
CA LYS A 86 6.34 -14.64 5.42
C LYS A 86 6.94 -15.74 4.55
N ALA A 87 6.49 -15.85 3.29
CA ALA A 87 7.05 -16.84 2.36
C ALA A 87 8.53 -16.58 2.07
N ILE A 88 8.95 -15.30 2.00
CA ILE A 88 10.36 -14.93 1.84
C ILE A 88 11.19 -15.40 3.04
N VAL A 89 10.74 -15.09 4.27
CA VAL A 89 11.41 -15.51 5.50
C VAL A 89 11.48 -17.03 5.63
N GLN A 90 10.39 -17.74 5.31
CA GLN A 90 10.36 -19.20 5.35
C GLN A 90 11.38 -19.82 4.38
N ASN A 91 11.50 -19.27 3.17
CA ASN A 91 12.48 -19.72 2.18
C ASN A 91 13.93 -19.43 2.61
N GLU A 92 14.17 -18.34 3.34
CA GLU A 92 15.51 -17.98 3.84
C GLU A 92 15.99 -18.93 4.96
N ILE A 93 15.09 -19.30 5.87
CA ILE A 93 15.40 -20.22 6.98
C ILE A 93 15.65 -21.64 6.47
N ASN A 94 15.05 -22.03 5.33
CA ASN A 94 15.17 -23.35 4.73
C ASN A 94 14.86 -24.50 5.71
N SER A 95 13.80 -24.31 6.50
CA SER A 95 13.30 -25.28 7.47
C SER A 95 11.79 -25.46 7.31
N ASP A 96 11.31 -26.69 7.46
CA ASP A 96 9.89 -27.03 7.42
C ASP A 96 9.17 -26.75 8.75
N GLU A 97 9.91 -26.45 9.82
CA GLU A 97 9.41 -26.22 11.19
C GLU A 97 9.32 -24.73 11.55
N VAL A 98 9.06 -23.85 10.59
CA VAL A 98 8.93 -22.40 10.86
C VAL A 98 7.53 -22.08 11.34
N THR A 99 7.43 -21.59 12.58
CA THR A 99 6.17 -21.06 13.13
C THR A 99 6.25 -19.53 13.25
N PHE A 100 5.35 -18.82 12.55
CA PHE A 100 5.23 -17.37 12.69
C PHE A 100 4.48 -17.01 13.96
N ILE A 101 5.12 -16.25 14.85
CA ILE A 101 4.53 -15.77 16.09
C ILE A 101 3.65 -14.56 15.75
N SER A 102 2.41 -14.56 16.26
CA SER A 102 1.51 -13.42 16.09
C SER A 102 2.01 -12.25 16.93
N THR A 103 2.25 -11.12 16.27
CA THR A 103 2.69 -9.87 16.92
C THR A 103 1.78 -8.72 16.51
N ASP A 104 1.56 -7.80 17.45
CA ASP A 104 0.91 -6.50 17.19
C ASP A 104 1.85 -5.59 16.38
N TYR A 105 3.15 -5.85 16.42
CA TYR A 105 4.19 -5.02 15.81
C TYR A 105 4.65 -5.58 14.46
N LYS A 106 3.89 -5.25 13.42
CA LYS A 106 4.09 -5.78 12.05
C LYS A 106 5.04 -4.96 11.18
N LYS A 107 5.40 -3.76 11.62
CA LYS A 107 6.21 -2.81 10.85
C LYS A 107 7.19 -2.07 11.75
N ILE A 108 8.43 -1.95 11.31
CA ILE A 108 9.47 -1.13 11.98
C ILE A 108 9.77 0.13 11.16
N PRO A 109 9.89 1.31 11.78
CA PRO A 109 10.28 2.52 11.08
C PRO A 109 11.73 2.42 10.61
N THR A 110 12.03 2.99 9.45
CA THR A 110 13.36 2.96 8.85
C THR A 110 13.86 4.35 8.50
N THR A 111 15.13 4.44 8.10
CA THR A 111 15.68 5.66 7.53
C THR A 111 14.84 6.10 6.31
N PRO A 112 14.60 7.41 6.12
CA PRO A 112 13.78 7.90 5.02
C PRO A 112 14.29 7.47 3.64
N LEU A 113 13.47 6.73 2.90
CA LEU A 113 13.74 6.23 1.55
C LEU A 113 13.48 7.31 0.48
N LYS A 114 13.00 8.50 0.87
CA LYS A 114 12.59 9.61 -0.02
C LYS A 114 11.57 9.17 -1.08
N SER A 115 10.76 8.15 -0.78
CA SER A 115 9.68 7.72 -1.67
C SER A 115 8.46 8.61 -1.52
N TRP A 116 7.84 8.97 -2.65
CA TRP A 116 6.57 9.68 -2.65
C TRP A 116 5.41 8.74 -2.32
N PHE A 117 5.49 7.45 -2.68
CA PHE A 117 4.35 6.53 -2.61
C PHE A 117 4.41 5.51 -1.48
N ILE A 118 5.59 5.29 -0.92
CA ILE A 118 5.85 4.25 0.08
C ILE A 118 6.36 4.92 1.35
N ASP A 119 5.81 4.50 2.50
CA ASP A 119 6.27 4.91 3.82
C ASP A 119 7.58 4.20 4.21
N ASP A 120 8.32 4.84 5.10
CA ASP A 120 9.63 4.40 5.55
C ASP A 120 9.50 3.31 6.63
N TYR A 121 8.92 2.16 6.25
CA TYR A 121 8.75 1.01 7.11
C TYR A 121 9.19 -0.29 6.44
N TYR A 122 9.79 -1.18 7.22
CA TYR A 122 9.96 -2.59 6.85
C TYR A 122 8.96 -3.46 7.59
N TYR A 123 8.56 -4.58 6.98
CA TYR A 123 7.79 -5.59 7.68
C TYR A 123 8.67 -6.29 8.71
N HIS A 124 8.08 -6.63 9.85
CA HIS A 124 8.75 -7.31 10.95
C HIS A 124 8.07 -8.65 11.22
N TYR A 125 8.88 -9.69 11.46
CA TYR A 125 8.43 -11.04 11.74
C TYR A 125 9.21 -11.60 12.91
N GLU A 126 8.47 -12.13 13.89
CA GLU A 126 9.00 -13.03 14.91
C GLU A 126 8.66 -14.46 14.49
N VAL A 127 9.66 -15.34 14.49
CA VAL A 127 9.52 -16.73 14.11
C VAL A 127 10.17 -17.65 15.14
N GLU A 128 9.59 -18.82 15.33
CA GLU A 128 10.15 -19.89 16.15
C GLU A 128 10.57 -21.04 15.23
N VAL A 129 11.81 -21.50 15.40
CA VAL A 129 12.42 -22.59 14.63
C VAL A 129 13.10 -23.54 15.60
N SER A 130 12.59 -24.77 15.70
CA SER A 130 13.12 -25.82 16.59
C SER A 130 13.35 -25.36 18.05
N GLY A 131 12.51 -24.43 18.54
CA GLY A 131 12.54 -23.88 19.89
C GLY A 131 13.34 -22.57 20.05
N ASP A 132 14.05 -22.13 19.02
CA ASP A 132 14.77 -20.86 19.01
C ASP A 132 13.92 -19.75 18.37
N LYS A 133 13.94 -18.56 18.99
CA LYS A 133 13.28 -17.37 18.45
C LYS A 133 14.22 -16.59 17.56
N LEU A 134 13.78 -16.30 16.34
CA LEU A 134 14.50 -15.49 15.37
C LEU A 134 13.62 -14.30 14.96
N TYR A 135 14.28 -13.22 14.55
CA TYR A 135 13.64 -11.97 14.16
C TYR A 135 14.08 -11.62 12.76
N TYR A 136 13.13 -11.35 11.88
CA TYR A 136 13.38 -11.02 10.49
C TYR A 136 12.67 -9.74 10.11
N VAL A 137 13.27 -9.04 9.16
CA VAL A 137 12.62 -7.92 8.50
C VAL A 137 12.64 -8.11 7.00
N VAL A 138 11.58 -7.63 6.35
CA VAL A 138 11.44 -7.69 4.89
C VAL A 138 11.18 -6.28 4.39
N ILE A 139 11.97 -5.85 3.42
CA ILE A 139 11.82 -4.58 2.73
C ILE A 139 10.66 -4.70 1.72
N PRO A 140 9.53 -3.98 1.90
CA PRO A 140 8.35 -4.16 1.05
C PRO A 140 8.59 -3.82 -0.43
N ILE A 141 9.50 -2.88 -0.68
CA ILE A 141 9.79 -2.32 -2.02
C ILE A 141 10.38 -3.36 -2.96
N ASN A 142 11.30 -4.18 -2.45
CA ASN A 142 12.14 -5.06 -3.27
C ASN A 142 12.13 -6.52 -2.77
N GLY A 143 11.51 -6.80 -1.63
CA GLY A 143 11.41 -8.14 -1.05
C GLY A 143 12.70 -8.67 -0.45
N PHE A 144 13.74 -7.83 -0.30
CA PHE A 144 14.94 -8.26 0.40
C PHE A 144 14.65 -8.46 1.88
N SER A 145 15.15 -9.55 2.42
CA SER A 145 15.04 -9.91 3.83
C SER A 145 16.40 -9.94 4.49
N PHE A 146 16.41 -9.72 5.79
CA PHE A 146 17.58 -9.95 6.63
C PHE A 146 17.15 -10.26 8.07
N GLN A 147 17.97 -11.06 8.74
CA GLN A 147 17.79 -11.40 10.15
C GLN A 147 18.30 -10.27 11.05
N LEU A 148 17.58 -10.01 12.14
CA LEU A 148 18.02 -9.15 13.23
C LEU A 148 18.69 -9.98 14.32
N GLU A 149 19.72 -9.42 14.96
CA GLU A 149 20.37 -10.05 16.13
C GLU A 149 19.43 -10.12 17.34
N GLU A 150 18.52 -9.16 17.47
CA GLU A 150 17.52 -9.09 18.52
C GLU A 150 16.20 -8.47 18.02
N ASP A 151 15.14 -8.64 18.81
CA ASP A 151 13.85 -7.99 18.55
C ASP A 151 13.96 -6.47 18.61
N PHE A 152 13.42 -5.80 17.59
CA PHE A 152 13.34 -4.35 17.53
C PHE A 152 12.43 -3.77 18.63
N PHE A 153 11.38 -4.50 19.03
CA PHE A 153 10.37 -4.02 19.97
C PHE A 153 10.65 -4.42 21.42
N ARG A 154 11.91 -4.73 21.77
CA ARG A 154 12.35 -4.96 23.17
C ARG A 154 12.12 -3.73 24.05
N TYR A 155 10.89 -3.58 24.52
CA TYR A 155 10.54 -2.87 25.73
C TYR A 155 10.08 -3.94 26.71
N ASP A 156 10.80 -4.04 27.83
CA ASP A 156 10.65 -4.98 28.95
C ASP A 156 11.61 -6.19 28.93
N ARG A 157 12.84 -5.92 29.35
CA ARG A 157 13.57 -6.80 30.28
C ARG A 157 13.93 -6.02 31.53
#